data_AF-A0A1H3XZ43-F1
#
_entry.id   AF-A0A1H3XZ43-F1
#
_cell.length_a   1.000
_cell.length_b   1.000
_cell.length_c   1.000
_cell.angle_alpha   90.00
_cell.angle_beta   90.00
_cell.angle_gamma   90.00
#
_symmetry.space_group_name_H-M   'P 1'
#
loop_
_entity.id
_entity.type
_entity.pdbx_description
1 polymer ?
#
loop_
_entity_poly.entity_id
_entity_poly.type
_entity_poly.pdbx_seq_one_letter_code
_entity_poly.pdbx_strand_id
1 'polypeptide(L)'
;MIIYMQGESRGIGLVVWYFDGSYDNNWTGVHPGDGFLGVVDADQHTNYWSDKAVGSTRYQLHDAAFSLEKSEKMFLDYTDLWGVTLKDNFTKRTPLFDDSADFSNPGLVDAGRNVPEYGLKFRVTGQSADGTVGKVLIFK
;
A
#
# COMPACT_ATOMS: atom_id res chain seq x y z
N MET A 1 10.88 -6.95 -8.78
CA MET A 1 9.47 -6.90 -8.36
C MET A 1 9.08 -8.26 -7.81
N ILE A 2 8.51 -8.31 -6.60
CA ILE A 2 7.98 -9.54 -6.01
C ILE A 2 6.48 -9.33 -5.82
N ILE A 3 5.68 -10.37 -6.06
CA ILE A 3 4.22 -10.29 -6.10
C ILE A 3 3.64 -11.37 -5.20
N TYR A 4 2.79 -11.00 -4.24
CA TYR A 4 2.11 -11.93 -3.34
C TYR A 4 0.62 -11.62 -3.23
N MET A 5 -0.19 -12.67 -3.11
CA MET A 5 -1.59 -12.55 -2.67
C MET A 5 -1.62 -12.55 -1.14
N GLN A 6 -2.35 -11.61 -0.53
CA GLN A 6 -2.58 -11.57 0.91
C GLN A 6 -4.05 -11.82 1.24
N GLY A 7 -4.29 -12.52 2.35
CA GLY A 7 -5.62 -12.77 2.94
C GLY A 7 -5.63 -12.41 4.43
N GLU A 8 -6.65 -11.64 4.82
CA GLU A 8 -7.01 -11.08 6.14
C GLU A 8 -5.91 -10.35 6.98
N SER A 9 -6.35 -9.24 7.59
CA SER A 9 -5.65 -8.22 8.40
C SER A 9 -5.06 -6.99 7.69
N ARG A 10 -4.79 -7.00 6.37
CA ARG A 10 -4.21 -5.85 5.63
C ARG A 10 -4.76 -5.67 4.19
N GLY A 11 -6.00 -6.08 3.95
CA GLY A 11 -6.66 -6.04 2.65
C GLY A 11 -6.48 -7.31 1.80
N ILE A 12 -7.55 -7.72 1.12
CA ILE A 12 -7.56 -8.87 0.19
C ILE A 12 -7.14 -8.40 -1.19
N GLY A 13 -6.06 -8.96 -1.73
CA GLY A 13 -5.62 -8.66 -3.08
C GLY A 13 -4.15 -8.92 -3.35
N LEU A 14 -3.67 -8.25 -4.39
CA LEU A 14 -2.31 -8.32 -4.89
C LEU A 14 -1.43 -7.29 -4.21
N VAL A 15 -0.46 -7.72 -3.41
CA VAL A 15 0.56 -6.82 -2.85
C VAL A 15 1.78 -6.82 -3.76
N VAL A 16 2.15 -5.62 -4.21
CA VAL A 16 3.31 -5.39 -5.08
C VAL A 16 4.48 -4.93 -4.23
N TRP A 17 5.61 -5.62 -4.32
CA TRP A 17 6.86 -5.27 -3.67
C TRP A 17 7.89 -4.84 -4.71
N TYR A 18 8.48 -3.67 -4.49
CA TYR A 18 9.64 -3.21 -5.26
C TYR A 18 10.92 -3.45 -4.47
N PHE A 19 11.86 -4.13 -5.12
CA PHE A 19 13.18 -4.46 -4.60
C PHE A 19 14.21 -3.66 -5.39
N ASP A 20 15.12 -3.00 -4.68
CA ASP A 20 16.23 -2.26 -5.28
C ASP A 20 17.55 -2.67 -4.60
N GLY A 21 18.36 -3.43 -5.35
CA GLY A 21 19.65 -3.92 -4.88
C GLY A 21 20.76 -2.85 -4.81
N SER A 22 20.48 -1.60 -5.20
CA SER A 22 21.42 -0.49 -5.05
C SER A 22 21.48 0.06 -3.62
N TYR A 23 20.46 -0.24 -2.80
CA TYR A 23 20.40 0.09 -1.37
C TYR A 23 20.72 -1.13 -0.51
N ASP A 24 21.27 -0.93 0.68
CA ASP A 24 21.52 -1.98 1.68
C ASP A 24 20.61 -1.89 2.92
N ASN A 25 19.73 -0.88 2.94
CA ASN A 25 18.85 -0.57 4.07
C ASN A 25 17.50 0.02 3.60
N ASN A 26 16.58 0.21 4.55
CA ASN A 26 15.26 0.82 4.35
C ASN A 26 15.07 2.08 5.21
N TRP A 27 16.10 2.93 5.29
CA TRP A 27 16.03 4.19 6.04
C TRP A 27 15.32 5.29 5.23
N THR A 28 14.01 5.13 5.03
CA THR A 28 13.21 6.04 4.20
C THR A 28 13.18 7.48 4.72
N GLY A 29 13.47 7.74 6.00
CA GLY A 29 13.66 9.10 6.51
C GLY A 29 14.93 9.81 5.98
N VAL A 30 15.90 9.05 5.43
CA VAL A 30 17.10 9.59 4.76
C VAL A 30 16.90 9.64 3.25
N HIS A 31 16.25 8.63 2.69
CA HIS A 31 15.95 8.51 1.25
C HIS A 31 14.46 8.19 1.02
N PRO A 32 13.57 9.20 1.11
CA PRO A 32 12.13 8.98 1.02
C PRO A 32 11.71 8.32 -0.30
N GLY A 33 10.86 7.29 -0.19
CA GLY A 33 10.42 6.48 -1.33
C GLY A 33 11.39 5.37 -1.75
N ASP A 34 12.66 5.43 -1.32
CA ASP A 34 13.72 4.51 -1.74
C ASP A 34 14.13 3.53 -0.63
N GLY A 35 14.97 2.56 -0.97
CA GLY A 35 15.45 1.54 -0.05
C GLY A 35 15.45 0.13 -0.65
N PHE A 36 16.11 -0.80 0.05
CA PHE A 36 16.33 -2.18 -0.39
C PHE A 36 15.05 -2.92 -0.78
N LEU A 37 13.98 -2.76 0.02
CA LEU A 37 12.72 -3.45 -0.20
C LEU A 37 11.54 -2.64 0.36
N GLY A 38 10.52 -2.40 -0.46
CA GLY A 38 9.31 -1.67 -0.05
C GLY A 38 8.05 -2.16 -0.74
N VAL A 39 6.92 -2.04 -0.04
CA VAL A 39 5.58 -2.26 -0.59
C VAL A 39 5.19 -1.03 -1.42
N VAL A 40 4.55 -1.26 -2.56
CA VAL A 40 3.88 -0.21 -3.34
C VAL A 40 2.45 -0.10 -2.85
N ASP A 41 2.05 1.10 -2.44
CA ASP A 41 0.71 1.37 -1.95
C ASP A 41 -0.30 1.47 -3.10
N ALA A 42 -1.50 0.90 -2.95
CA ALA A 42 -2.58 1.01 -3.91
C ALA A 42 -3.46 2.24 -3.64
N ASP A 43 -3.35 2.85 -2.46
CA ASP A 43 -4.05 4.07 -2.09
C ASP A 43 -3.14 5.07 -1.34
N GLN A 44 -2.78 6.17 -2.01
CA GLN A 44 -1.89 7.19 -1.45
C GLN A 44 -2.59 8.12 -0.44
N HIS A 45 -3.78 7.77 0.06
CA HIS A 45 -4.50 8.59 1.05
C HIS A 45 -3.75 8.62 2.39
N THR A 46 -3.35 9.82 2.83
CA THR A 46 -2.70 9.94 4.13
C THR A 46 -3.70 9.82 5.27
N ASN A 47 -3.49 8.85 6.15
CA ASN A 47 -4.22 8.64 7.38
C ASN A 47 -3.67 9.48 8.54
N TYR A 48 -4.57 10.07 9.32
CA TYR A 48 -4.27 10.92 10.48
C TYR A 48 -4.98 10.40 11.73
N TRP A 49 -4.33 10.57 12.86
CA TRP A 49 -4.94 10.42 14.18
C TRP A 49 -5.95 11.54 14.44
N SER A 50 -6.85 11.33 15.41
CA SER A 50 -7.90 12.28 15.79
C SER A 50 -7.36 13.61 16.33
N ASP A 51 -6.10 13.65 16.77
CA ASP A 51 -5.38 14.87 17.18
C ASP A 51 -4.68 15.58 16.01
N LYS A 52 -4.85 15.08 14.78
CA LYS A 52 -4.25 15.53 13.51
C LYS A 52 -2.77 15.15 13.34
N ALA A 53 -2.19 14.35 14.23
CA ALA A 53 -0.89 13.76 13.97
C ALA A 53 -0.97 12.79 12.79
N VAL A 54 0.08 12.73 11.97
CA VAL A 54 0.14 11.78 10.84
C VAL A 54 0.30 10.36 11.37
N GLY A 55 -0.49 9.42 10.86
CA GLY A 55 -0.32 8.00 11.17
C GLY A 55 1.03 7.48 10.65
N SER A 56 1.76 6.69 11.44
CA SER A 56 3.00 6.04 10.96
C SER A 56 2.77 5.18 9.71
N THR A 57 3.82 4.90 8.94
CA THR A 57 3.81 4.17 7.66
C THR A 57 2.93 2.92 7.65
N ARG A 58 2.88 2.16 8.75
CA ARG A 58 2.07 0.94 8.82
C ARG A 58 0.55 1.16 8.70
N TYR A 59 0.07 2.36 9.05
CA TYR A 59 -1.33 2.75 8.94
C TYR A 59 -1.62 3.41 7.59
N GLN A 60 -0.58 3.84 6.86
CA GLN A 60 -0.71 4.26 5.47
C GLN A 60 -0.85 3.02 4.58
N LEU A 61 0.08 2.07 4.71
CA LEU A 61 0.12 0.83 3.91
C LEU A 61 -0.94 -0.23 4.29
N HIS A 62 -1.98 0.12 5.04
CA HIS A 62 -2.95 -0.87 5.54
C HIS A 62 -3.84 -1.44 4.43
N ASP A 63 -4.02 -0.68 3.35
CA ASP A 63 -4.79 -1.05 2.16
C ASP A 63 -3.95 -1.01 0.87
N ALA A 64 -2.66 -1.28 1.00
CA ALA A 64 -1.70 -1.33 -0.11
C ALA A 64 -1.98 -2.40 -1.19
N ALA A 65 -2.96 -3.29 -0.98
CA ALA A 65 -3.26 -4.37 -1.90
C ALA A 65 -4.10 -3.89 -3.10
N PHE A 66 -3.64 -4.21 -4.31
CA PHE A 66 -4.41 -4.01 -5.54
C PHE A 66 -5.50 -5.07 -5.66
N SER A 67 -6.76 -4.66 -5.85
CA SER A 67 -7.92 -5.57 -5.76
C SER A 67 -9.08 -5.19 -6.68
N LEU A 68 -9.94 -6.18 -6.96
CA LEU A 68 -11.22 -5.98 -7.64
C LEU A 68 -12.29 -5.42 -6.70
N GLU A 69 -12.13 -5.65 -5.40
CA GLU A 69 -13.02 -5.13 -4.36
C GLU A 69 -12.53 -3.80 -3.79
N LYS A 70 -13.43 -3.13 -3.06
CA LYS A 70 -13.03 -1.93 -2.32
C LYS A 70 -12.16 -2.34 -1.14
N SER A 71 -11.15 -1.54 -0.81
CA SER A 71 -10.43 -1.67 0.46
C SER A 71 -11.40 -1.63 1.65
N GLU A 72 -10.99 -2.28 2.74
CA GLU A 72 -11.74 -2.27 3.99
C GLU A 72 -11.53 -0.96 4.73
N LYS A 73 -12.54 -0.53 5.50
CA LYS A 73 -12.41 0.62 6.38
C LYS A 73 -11.58 0.22 7.60
N MET A 74 -10.74 1.13 8.07
CA MET A 74 -9.97 0.95 9.29
C MET A 74 -10.49 1.87 10.39
N PHE A 75 -10.65 1.32 11.60
CA PHE A 75 -10.84 2.12 12.81
C PHE A 75 -9.99 1.53 13.94
N LEU A 76 -9.14 2.36 14.51
CA LEU A 76 -8.28 2.01 15.64
C LEU A 76 -8.65 2.89 16.82
N ASP A 77 -9.00 2.26 17.94
CA ASP A 77 -9.31 2.96 19.20
C ASP A 77 -8.16 2.80 20.18
N TYR A 78 -7.38 3.87 20.33
CA TYR A 78 -6.22 3.95 21.22
C TYR A 78 -6.51 4.96 22.34
N THR A 79 -7.80 5.23 22.64
CA THR A 79 -8.21 6.23 23.62
C THR A 79 -7.65 5.90 25.01
N ASP A 80 -7.66 4.64 25.41
CA ASP A 80 -7.14 4.20 26.72
C ASP A 80 -5.61 4.30 26.84
N LEU A 81 -4.89 4.21 25.72
CA LEU A 81 -3.43 4.23 25.70
C LEU A 81 -2.90 5.65 25.57
N TRP A 82 -3.42 6.40 24.59
CA TRP A 82 -2.87 7.68 24.13
C TRP A 82 -3.92 8.78 23.96
N GLY A 83 -5.20 8.51 24.26
CA GLY A 83 -6.28 9.49 24.10
C GLY A 83 -6.63 9.81 22.65
N VAL A 84 -6.29 8.93 21.70
CA VAL A 84 -6.48 9.15 20.26
C VAL A 84 -7.13 7.97 19.56
N THR A 85 -7.76 8.25 18.42
CA THR A 85 -8.30 7.25 17.48
C THR A 85 -7.74 7.50 16.10
N LEU A 86 -7.70 6.49 15.24
CA LEU A 86 -7.40 6.65 13.82
C LEU A 86 -8.52 6.02 13.00
N LYS A 87 -8.97 6.73 11.97
CA LYS A 87 -10.05 6.28 11.11
C LYS A 87 -9.67 6.47 9.65
N ASP A 88 -9.74 5.39 8.90
CA ASP A 88 -9.73 5.42 7.45
C ASP A 88 -11.08 4.96 6.90
N ASN A 89 -11.74 5.86 6.19
CA ASN A 89 -13.00 5.62 5.51
C ASN A 89 -12.87 5.71 3.99
N PHE A 90 -11.67 6.03 3.51
CA PHE A 90 -11.39 6.22 2.11
C PHE A 90 -11.15 4.84 1.50
N THR A 91 -12.10 4.37 0.71
CA THR A 91 -12.01 3.03 0.13
C THR A 91 -12.18 3.07 -1.37
N LYS A 92 -11.23 2.46 -2.06
CA LYS A 92 -11.15 2.44 -3.53
C LYS A 92 -11.01 1.02 -4.06
N ARG A 93 -11.44 0.85 -5.31
CA ARG A 93 -11.12 -0.33 -6.13
C ARG A 93 -9.92 0.02 -6.98
N THR A 94 -8.76 -0.55 -6.67
CA THR A 94 -7.52 -0.29 -7.42
C THR A 94 -6.98 -1.61 -7.97
N PRO A 95 -7.48 -2.14 -9.09
CA PRO A 95 -7.09 -3.45 -9.60
C PRO A 95 -5.82 -3.42 -10.47
N LEU A 96 -5.25 -2.24 -10.73
CA LEU A 96 -4.15 -2.04 -11.66
C LEU A 96 -2.99 -1.33 -10.96
N PHE A 97 -1.85 -2.02 -10.90
CA PHE A 97 -0.56 -1.37 -10.78
C PHE A 97 -0.09 -0.96 -12.18
N ASP A 98 0.36 0.29 -12.33
CA ASP A 98 0.95 0.86 -13.53
C ASP A 98 2.20 1.63 -13.11
N ASP A 99 3.39 1.22 -13.59
CA ASP A 99 4.65 1.81 -13.13
C ASP A 99 4.87 3.27 -13.53
N SER A 100 3.98 3.84 -14.37
CA SER A 100 3.92 5.28 -14.67
C SER A 100 3.09 6.11 -13.69
N ALA A 101 2.42 5.47 -12.72
CA ALA A 101 1.62 6.15 -11.70
C ALA A 101 2.49 6.66 -10.54
N ASP A 102 1.99 7.68 -9.83
CA ASP A 102 2.62 8.21 -8.62
C ASP A 102 2.21 7.39 -7.39
N PHE A 103 3.19 6.71 -6.79
CA PHE A 103 3.02 5.94 -5.56
C PHE A 103 3.64 6.62 -4.33
N SER A 104 3.89 7.93 -4.41
CA SER A 104 4.32 8.74 -3.27
C SER A 104 3.16 8.99 -2.28
N ASN A 105 3.48 9.28 -1.01
CA ASN A 105 2.49 9.71 -0.03
C ASN A 105 2.86 11.13 0.45
N PRO A 106 2.18 12.19 -0.03
CA PRO A 106 2.59 13.56 0.24
C PRO A 106 2.43 13.97 1.71
N GLY A 107 1.54 13.32 2.46
CA GLY A 107 1.38 13.56 3.89
C GLY A 107 2.38 12.81 4.79
N LEU A 108 3.00 11.74 4.28
CA LEU A 108 4.13 11.05 4.91
C LEU A 108 5.07 10.46 3.85
N VAL A 109 6.08 11.23 3.45
CA VAL A 109 6.98 10.85 2.34
C VAL A 109 7.71 9.52 2.58
N ASP A 110 7.99 9.18 3.85
CA ASP A 110 8.62 7.93 4.29
C ASP A 110 7.75 6.69 4.00
N ALA A 111 6.46 6.87 3.72
CA ALA A 111 5.50 5.80 3.41
C ALA A 111 5.28 5.60 1.91
N GLY A 112 5.77 6.53 1.07
CA GLY A 112 5.67 6.40 -0.38
C GLY A 112 6.66 5.38 -0.94
N ARG A 113 6.53 5.08 -2.24
CA ARG A 113 7.48 4.24 -2.97
C ARG A 113 7.81 4.82 -4.34
N ASN A 114 9.09 5.07 -4.60
CA ASN A 114 9.56 5.37 -5.95
C ASN A 114 9.69 4.06 -6.73
N VAL A 115 9.08 3.99 -7.91
CA VAL A 115 9.12 2.83 -8.78
C VAL A 115 9.60 3.28 -10.16
N PRO A 116 10.58 2.61 -10.79
CA PRO A 116 11.06 2.97 -12.10
C PRO A 116 10.02 2.68 -13.19
N GLU A 117 9.95 3.55 -14.19
CA GLU A 117 9.05 3.42 -15.33
C GLU A 117 9.65 2.49 -16.41
N TYR A 118 9.16 1.26 -16.46
CA TYR A 118 9.46 0.30 -17.52
C TYR A 118 8.27 0.06 -18.46
N GLY A 119 7.11 0.69 -18.21
CA GLY A 119 5.84 0.48 -18.90
C GLY A 119 5.07 -0.74 -18.41
N LEU A 120 5.52 -1.37 -17.32
CA LEU A 120 5.01 -2.60 -16.75
C LEU A 120 3.71 -2.35 -15.99
N LYS A 121 2.73 -3.25 -16.22
CA LYS A 121 1.42 -3.20 -15.61
C LYS A 121 1.03 -4.55 -15.03
N PHE A 122 0.45 -4.54 -13.84
CA PHE A 122 -0.14 -5.73 -13.22
C PHE A 122 -1.60 -5.48 -12.94
N ARG A 123 -2.47 -6.26 -13.57
CA ARG A 123 -3.92 -6.17 -13.38
C ARG A 123 -4.46 -7.40 -12.68
N VAL A 124 -5.14 -7.22 -11.57
CA VAL A 124 -6.02 -8.25 -11.01
C VAL A 124 -7.22 -8.40 -11.95
N THR A 125 -7.40 -9.59 -12.49
CA THR A 125 -8.43 -9.92 -13.50
C THR A 125 -9.45 -10.94 -13.02
N GLY A 126 -9.23 -11.53 -11.85
CA GLY A 126 -10.16 -12.44 -11.20
C GLY A 126 -9.70 -12.79 -9.79
N GLN A 127 -10.63 -13.30 -8.98
CA GLN A 127 -10.37 -13.84 -7.65
C GLN A 127 -11.30 -15.02 -7.38
N SER A 128 -10.89 -15.96 -6.53
CA SER A 128 -11.77 -17.00 -6.00
C SER A 128 -12.84 -16.41 -5.09
N ALA A 129 -13.95 -17.13 -4.89
CA ALA A 129 -15.08 -16.66 -4.08
C ALA A 129 -14.71 -16.38 -2.62
N ASP A 130 -13.72 -17.10 -2.09
CA ASP A 130 -13.16 -16.95 -0.74
C ASP A 130 -11.96 -15.98 -0.68
N GLY A 131 -11.58 -15.37 -1.80
CA GLY A 131 -10.48 -14.40 -1.87
C GLY A 131 -9.07 -14.98 -1.70
N THR A 132 -8.92 -16.30 -1.56
CA THR A 132 -7.62 -16.95 -1.29
C THR A 132 -6.72 -17.06 -2.54
N VAL A 133 -7.30 -16.96 -3.74
CA VAL A 133 -6.58 -17.06 -5.02
C VAL A 133 -6.92 -15.88 -5.92
N GLY A 134 -5.91 -15.24 -6.49
CA GLY A 134 -6.05 -14.18 -7.49
C GLY A 134 -5.54 -14.59 -8.86
N LYS A 135 -6.12 -14.02 -9.92
CA LYS A 135 -5.62 -14.11 -11.30
C LYS A 135 -5.05 -12.76 -11.70
N VAL A 136 -3.76 -12.73 -12.00
CA VAL A 136 -3.04 -11.51 -12.34
C VAL A 136 -2.57 -11.56 -13.80
N LEU A 137 -2.88 -10.52 -14.56
CA LEU A 137 -2.32 -10.28 -15.89
C LEU A 137 -1.14 -9.34 -15.77
N ILE A 138 0.02 -9.76 -16.26
CA ILE A 138 1.24 -8.96 -16.33
C ILE A 138 1.46 -8.59 -17.81
N PHE A 139 1.61 -7.30 -18.11
CA PHE A 139 1.74 -6.81 -19.49
C PHE A 139 2.50 -5.47 -19.57
N LYS A 140 2.86 -5.07 -20.79
CA LYS A 140 3.46 -3.77 -21.11
C LYS A 140 2.69 -3.12 -22.26
#